data_AF-A0A8S9NQZ9-F1
#
_entry.id   AF-A0A8S9NQZ9-F1
#
_cell.length_a   1.000
_cell.length_b   1.000
_cell.length_c   1.000
_cell.angle_alpha   90.00
_cell.angle_beta   90.00
_cell.angle_gamma   90.00
#
_symmetry.space_group_name_H-M   'P 1'
#
loop_
_entity.id
_entity.type
_entity.pdbx_description
1 polymer ?
#
loop_
_entity_poly.entity_id
_entity_poly.type
_entity_poly.pdbx_seq_one_letter_code
_entity_poly.pdbx_strand_id
1 'polypeptide(L)'
;MVYIFRETLEQYTLIEVEKLMRMHDRSLSDIKEMPKIKPVLLKELENSLWNQEMDYDVAEETLRHDTQYNLLNVEQRAIYESVLDSVDKKDGKLFFVYGVGTT
;
A
#
# COMPACT_ATOMS: atom_id res chain seq x y z
N MET A 1 -21.28 25.11 -15.18
CA MET A 1 -21.65 23.98 -14.29
C MET A 1 -20.90 22.68 -14.62
N VAL A 2 -20.55 22.38 -15.89
CA VAL A 2 -19.82 21.14 -16.27
C VAL A 2 -18.34 21.12 -15.86
N TYR A 3 -17.68 22.28 -15.76
CA TYR A 3 -16.24 22.39 -15.46
C TYR A 3 -15.89 21.97 -14.01
N ILE A 4 -16.73 22.36 -13.05
CA ILE A 4 -16.50 22.08 -11.62
C ILE A 4 -16.50 20.57 -11.37
N PHE A 5 -17.40 19.83 -12.02
CA PHE A 5 -17.51 18.37 -11.82
C PHE A 5 -16.26 17.61 -12.30
N ARG A 6 -15.67 18.00 -13.45
CA ARG A 6 -14.44 17.37 -13.95
C ARG A 6 -13.28 17.63 -13.02
N GLU A 7 -13.11 18.87 -12.57
CA GLU A 7 -12.03 19.24 -11.66
C GLU A 7 -12.16 18.51 -10.32
N THR A 8 -13.37 18.40 -9.75
CA THR A 8 -13.59 17.63 -8.52
C THR A 8 -13.32 16.14 -8.73
N LEU A 9 -13.76 15.56 -9.84
CA LEU A 9 -13.57 14.15 -10.14
C LEU A 9 -12.08 13.82 -10.35
N GLU A 10 -11.35 14.69 -11.05
CA GLU A 10 -9.91 14.58 -11.23
C GLU A 10 -9.19 14.61 -9.87
N GLN A 11 -9.53 15.55 -9.00
CA GLN A 11 -8.92 15.65 -7.67
C GLN A 11 -9.18 14.41 -6.80
N TYR A 12 -10.41 13.88 -6.78
CA TYR A 12 -10.70 12.63 -6.05
C TYR A 12 -9.98 11.42 -6.64
N THR A 13 -9.86 11.37 -7.96
CA THR A 13 -9.11 10.30 -8.63
C THR A 13 -7.63 10.38 -8.26
N LEU A 14 -7.03 11.57 -8.26
CA LEU A 14 -5.65 11.78 -7.85
C LEU A 14 -5.42 11.39 -6.38
N ILE A 15 -6.37 11.67 -5.48
CA ILE A 15 -6.28 11.24 -4.07
C ILE A 15 -6.22 9.72 -3.97
N GLU A 16 -7.05 9.00 -4.73
CA GLU A 16 -7.07 7.53 -4.70
C GLU A 16 -5.77 6.95 -5.28
N VAL A 17 -5.23 7.56 -6.34
CA VAL A 17 -3.91 7.18 -6.87
C VAL A 17 -2.80 7.48 -5.86
N GLU A 18 -2.83 8.63 -5.16
CA GLU A 18 -1.84 8.95 -4.11
C GLU A 18 -1.87 7.93 -2.97
N LYS A 19 -3.06 7.47 -2.54
CA LYS A 19 -3.20 6.38 -1.54
C LYS A 19 -2.52 5.11 -2.02
N LEU A 20 -2.82 4.69 -3.25
CA LEU A 20 -2.23 3.51 -3.88
C LEU A 20 -0.70 3.61 -3.94
N MET A 21 -0.17 4.78 -4.32
CA MET A 21 1.28 5.00 -4.39
C MET A 21 1.94 4.96 -3.01
N ARG A 22 1.29 5.53 -1.99
CA ARG A 22 1.83 5.54 -0.62
C ARG A 22 1.93 4.16 0.01
N MET A 23 1.04 3.23 -0.35
CA MET A 23 1.18 1.82 0.03
C MET A 23 2.48 1.17 -0.51
N HIS A 24 3.13 1.79 -1.47
CA HIS A 24 4.39 1.34 -2.07
C HIS A 24 5.55 2.30 -1.76
N ASP A 25 5.44 3.14 -0.72
CA ASP A 25 6.43 4.15 -0.35
C ASP A 25 6.75 5.15 -1.49
N ARG A 26 5.76 5.45 -2.33
CA ARG A 26 5.84 6.40 -3.44
C ARG A 26 4.80 7.50 -3.29
N SER A 27 4.98 8.57 -4.05
CA SER A 27 4.00 9.66 -4.15
C SER A 27 3.84 10.12 -5.59
N LEU A 28 2.67 10.67 -5.93
CA LEU A 28 2.46 11.38 -7.21
C LEU A 28 3.47 12.50 -7.41
N SER A 29 4.02 13.05 -6.31
CA SER A 29 5.09 14.04 -6.36
C SER A 29 6.40 13.51 -6.97
N ASP A 30 6.62 12.20 -7.00
CA ASP A 30 7.75 11.57 -7.68
C ASP A 30 7.62 11.59 -9.21
N ILE A 31 6.42 11.86 -9.73
CA ILE A 31 6.11 11.87 -11.16
C ILE A 31 6.05 13.32 -11.64
N LYS A 32 7.06 13.71 -12.42
CA LYS A 32 7.30 15.11 -12.82
C LYS A 32 6.14 15.79 -13.59
N GLU A 33 5.35 15.02 -14.34
CA GLU A 33 4.25 15.53 -15.18
C GLU A 33 2.87 15.37 -14.53
N MET A 34 2.80 14.92 -13.27
CA MET A 34 1.52 14.63 -12.65
C MET A 34 0.80 15.90 -12.16
N PRO A 35 -0.51 16.07 -12.43
CA PRO A 35 -1.31 17.12 -11.81
C PRO A 35 -1.29 17.03 -10.28
N LYS A 36 -1.26 18.20 -9.63
CA LYS A 36 -1.14 18.31 -8.18
C LYS A 36 -2.50 18.24 -7.50
N ILE A 37 -2.55 17.54 -6.37
CA ILE A 37 -3.69 17.54 -5.46
C ILE A 37 -3.72 18.88 -4.71
N LYS A 38 -4.91 19.46 -4.54
CA LYS A 38 -5.13 20.69 -3.79
C LYS A 38 -4.64 20.52 -2.33
N PRO A 39 -3.96 21.51 -1.73
CA PRO A 39 -3.41 21.39 -0.38
C PRO A 39 -4.44 21.04 0.71
N VAL A 40 -5.68 21.52 0.58
CA VAL A 40 -6.77 21.20 1.53
C VAL A 40 -7.11 19.71 1.50
N LEU A 41 -7.16 19.12 0.30
CA LEU A 41 -7.46 17.70 0.10
C LEU A 41 -6.28 16.81 0.51
N LEU A 42 -5.04 17.28 0.37
CA LEU A 42 -3.86 16.59 0.90
C LEU A 42 -3.92 16.46 2.42
N LYS A 43 -4.35 17.52 3.12
CA LYS A 43 -4.51 17.48 4.59
C LYS A 43 -5.60 16.50 5.02
N GLU A 44 -6.72 16.46 4.29
CA GLU A 44 -7.77 15.47 4.51
C GLU A 44 -7.27 14.04 4.25
N LEU A 45 -6.49 13.83 3.19
CA LEU A 45 -5.87 12.55 2.89
C LEU A 45 -4.88 12.12 3.99
N GLU A 46 -4.01 13.00 4.45
CA GLU A 46 -3.09 12.71 5.56
C GLU A 46 -3.88 12.28 6.81
N ASN A 47 -4.91 13.03 7.19
CA ASN A 47 -5.77 12.65 8.32
C ASN A 47 -6.43 11.28 8.11
N SER A 48 -6.89 10.98 6.87
CA SER A 48 -7.46 9.67 6.53
C SER A 48 -6.45 8.54 6.66
N LEU A 49 -5.20 8.75 6.24
CA LEU A 49 -4.14 7.74 6.35
C LEU A 49 -3.76 7.51 7.82
N TRP A 50 -3.68 8.58 8.62
CA TRP A 50 -3.46 8.47 10.07
C TRP A 50 -4.59 7.70 10.76
N ASN A 51 -5.85 7.97 10.40
CA ASN A 51 -6.98 7.23 10.94
C ASN A 51 -6.94 5.76 10.52
N GLN A 52 -6.57 5.46 9.28
CA GLN A 52 -6.42 4.08 8.82
C GLN A 52 -5.33 3.32 9.58
N GLU A 53 -4.21 3.97 9.89
CA GLU A 53 -3.16 3.40 10.74
C GLU A 53 -3.66 3.16 12.17
N MET A 54 -4.44 4.09 12.72
CA MET A 54 -5.04 3.96 14.05
C MET A 54 -6.13 2.90 14.13
N ASP A 55 -6.86 2.68 13.03
CA ASP A 55 -7.93 1.68 12.89
C ASP A 55 -7.39 0.30 12.49
N TYR A 56 -6.06 0.11 12.36
CA TYR A 56 -5.45 -1.19 12.04
C TYR A 56 -5.73 -2.21 13.14
N ASP A 57 -6.68 -3.12 12.89
CA ASP A 57 -7.03 -4.18 13.83
C ASP A 57 -6.02 -5.32 13.74
N VAL A 58 -5.07 -5.32 14.69
CA VAL A 58 -4.05 -6.35 14.81
C VAL A 58 -4.66 -7.75 14.95
N ALA A 59 -5.83 -7.90 15.61
CA ALA A 59 -6.45 -9.20 15.80
C ALA A 59 -7.07 -9.72 14.48
N GLU A 60 -7.74 -8.86 13.72
CA GLU A 60 -8.25 -9.20 12.38
C GLU A 60 -7.09 -9.62 11.45
N GLU A 61 -6.01 -8.85 11.45
CA GLU A 61 -4.84 -9.08 10.62
C GLU A 61 -4.08 -10.35 11.00
N THR A 62 -4.01 -10.66 12.30
CA THR A 62 -3.47 -11.94 12.78
C THR A 62 -4.31 -13.12 12.28
N LEU A 63 -5.63 -13.02 12.35
CA LEU A 63 -6.53 -14.07 11.84
C LEU A 63 -6.38 -14.27 10.32
N ARG A 64 -6.26 -13.17 9.58
CA ARG A 64 -6.03 -13.19 8.13
C ARG A 64 -4.69 -13.83 7.80
N HIS A 65 -3.64 -13.45 8.53
CA HIS A 65 -2.31 -14.04 8.43
C HIS A 65 -2.36 -15.56 8.64
N ASP A 66 -2.96 -16.04 9.73
CA ASP A 66 -2.99 -17.47 10.04
C ASP A 66 -3.71 -18.27 8.95
N THR A 67 -4.77 -17.71 8.38
CA THR A 67 -5.48 -18.32 7.26
C THR A 67 -4.59 -18.43 6.03
N GLN A 68 -3.94 -17.33 5.62
CA GLN A 68 -3.11 -17.28 4.42
C GLN A 68 -1.81 -18.07 4.56
N TYR A 69 -1.19 -18.03 5.73
CA TYR A 69 0.05 -18.74 6.05
C TYR A 69 -0.11 -20.26 5.90
N ASN A 70 -1.29 -20.78 6.26
CA ASN A 70 -1.64 -22.18 6.09
C ASN A 70 -1.84 -22.60 4.62
N LEU A 71 -2.10 -21.65 3.71
CA LEU A 71 -2.24 -21.91 2.28
C LEU A 71 -0.90 -21.94 1.52
N LEU A 72 0.19 -21.48 2.15
CA LEU A 72 1.51 -21.45 1.52
C LEU A 72 2.04 -22.87 1.30
N ASN A 73 2.56 -23.13 0.11
CA ASN A 73 3.34 -24.34 -0.14
C ASN A 73 4.73 -24.25 0.50
N VAL A 74 5.47 -25.37 0.51
CA VAL A 74 6.77 -25.48 1.19
C VAL A 74 7.79 -24.44 0.69
N GLU A 75 7.82 -24.15 -0.60
CA GLU A 75 8.75 -23.18 -1.19
C GLU A 75 8.37 -21.74 -0.84
N GLN A 76 7.08 -21.41 -0.95
CA GLN A 76 6.57 -20.08 -0.58
C GLN A 76 6.77 -19.80 0.92
N ARG A 77 6.57 -20.81 1.78
CA ARG A 77 6.79 -20.69 3.22
C ARG A 77 8.27 -20.45 3.54
N ALA A 78 9.19 -21.16 2.89
CA ALA A 78 10.62 -20.95 3.08
C ALA A 78 11.07 -19.53 2.70
N ILE A 79 10.51 -18.98 1.60
CA ILE A 79 10.76 -17.59 1.20
C ILE A 79 10.17 -16.62 2.24
N TYR A 80 8.92 -16.84 2.65
CA TYR A 80 8.23 -16.02 3.64
C TYR A 80 9.00 -15.93 4.97
N GLU A 81 9.40 -17.08 5.54
CA GLU A 81 10.20 -17.14 6.76
C GLU A 81 11.54 -16.42 6.60
N SER A 82 12.22 -16.58 5.46
CA SER A 82 13.49 -15.89 5.21
C SER A 82 13.35 -14.36 5.12
N VAL A 83 12.21 -13.87 4.62
CA VAL A 83 11.92 -12.43 4.57
C VAL A 83 11.68 -11.90 5.98
N LEU A 84 10.84 -12.57 6.77
CA LEU A 84 10.58 -12.18 8.17
C LEU A 84 11.89 -12.12 8.97
N ASP A 85 12.70 -13.16 8.88
CA ASP A 85 14.00 -13.23 9.55
C ASP A 85 14.92 -12.04 9.17
N SER A 86 14.91 -11.62 7.91
CA SER A 86 15.71 -10.48 7.44
C SER A 86 15.20 -9.15 7.99
N VAL A 87 13.87 -9.01 8.16
CA VAL A 87 13.26 -7.80 8.73
C VAL A 87 13.59 -7.71 10.22
N ASP A 88 13.39 -8.81 10.95
CA ASP A 88 13.67 -8.89 12.39
C ASP A 88 15.14 -8.59 12.71
N LYS A 89 16.06 -9.12 11.88
CA LYS A 89 17.51 -8.88 12.03
C LYS A 89 17.97 -7.54 11.46
N LYS A 90 17.09 -6.82 10.74
CA LYS A 90 17.41 -5.58 10.01
C LYS A 90 18.57 -5.75 9.04
N ASP A 91 18.67 -6.93 8.42
CA ASP A 91 19.78 -7.31 7.53
C ASP A 91 19.74 -6.56 6.18
N GLY A 92 18.60 -5.96 5.81
CA GLY A 92 18.45 -5.20 4.57
C GLY A 92 18.61 -6.04 3.30
N LYS A 93 18.26 -7.34 3.34
CA LYS A 93 18.41 -8.25 2.20
C LYS A 93 17.40 -7.94 1.10
N LEU A 94 17.85 -8.10 -0.15
CA LEU A 94 17.02 -7.98 -1.34
C LEU A 94 16.51 -9.36 -1.77
N PHE A 95 15.20 -9.50 -1.98
CA PHE A 95 14.58 -10.75 -2.42
C PHE A 95 13.98 -10.58 -3.82
N PHE A 96 14.32 -11.47 -4.74
CA PHE A 96 13.67 -11.57 -6.05
C PHE A 96 12.75 -12.79 -6.03
N VAL A 97 11.44 -12.55 -5.97
CA VAL A 97 10.43 -13.61 -5.96
C VAL A 97 9.92 -13.77 -7.39
N TYR A 98 10.13 -14.95 -7.98
CA TYR A 98 9.53 -15.29 -9.26
C TYR A 98 8.25 -16.08 -9.02
N GLY A 99 7.11 -15.40 -9.08
CA GLY A 99 5.80 -16.03 -8.97
C GLY A 99 5.42 -16.69 -10.29
N VAL A 100 5.09 -17.99 -10.27
CA VAL A 100 4.26 -18.57 -11.32
C VAL A 100 2.86 -18.03 -11.09
N GLY A 101 2.46 -17.01 -11.87
CA GLY A 101 1.10 -16.48 -11.85
C GLY A 101 0.15 -17.52 -12.43
N THR A 102 -0.38 -18.40 -11.59
CA THR A 102 -1.53 -19.33 -11.75
C THR A 102 -1.34 -20.40 -10.67
N THR A 103 -2.24 -20.55 -9.70
CA THR A 103 -3.69 -20.74 -9.77
C THR A 103 -4.40 -20.18 -8.55
#